data_AF-A0A7Y2A890-F1
#
_entry.id   AF-A0A7Y2A890-F1
#
_cell.length_a   1.000
_cell.length_b   1.000
_cell.length_c   1.000
_cell.angle_alpha   90.00
_cell.angle_beta   90.00
_cell.angle_gamma   90.00
#
_symmetry.space_group_name_H-M   'P 1'
#
loop_
_entity.id
_entity.type
_entity.pdbx_description
1 polymer ?
#
loop_
_entity_poly.entity_id
_entity_poly.type
_entity_poly.pdbx_seq_one_letter_code
_entity_poly.pdbx_strand_id
1 'polypeptide(L)'
;MKHVLKGVLYLSLIFLFSIGCGATVQQNYKSHKVQKGETVSSVSREYSISKEEIYRLNPDARNGISENSVLILPSSAMTMVEGPIKFKMHRVKRKETLFGVAQLYNVEMDDIKKYNKELYSRSLKKGEKIRIPIKSKSNSTEVAINTNTSNSSNTGIHTIKPKETKFGIARKYGISMAELEAMNPSVPDNFPIGTKLVVPSTSVTNSATIEEDRYDFYEVQPKEGFFRLKVKLGLDQEDIISLNPYAKDGLKEGMILKIPKDNELIVLDGAATIVDLESRIRNRSTKRLAVMLPFQLQRTNSDSISANEQLIKDNGALRVALDFYSGVLMATEFAKDKGISIHLDVYDT
;
A
#
# COMPACT_ATOMS: atom_id res chain seq x y z
N MET A 1 -81.59 -5.15 -6.09
CA MET A 1 -80.48 -5.71 -6.92
C MET A 1 -79.23 -4.82 -7.01
N LYS A 2 -79.34 -3.47 -7.03
CA LYS A 2 -78.16 -2.57 -7.11
C LYS A 2 -77.21 -2.59 -5.90
N HIS A 3 -77.69 -2.94 -4.70
CA HIS A 3 -76.84 -3.05 -3.50
C HIS A 3 -76.09 -4.39 -3.39
N VAL A 4 -76.65 -5.46 -3.95
CA VAL A 4 -76.03 -6.79 -3.98
C VAL A 4 -74.86 -6.80 -4.97
N LEU A 5 -74.99 -6.10 -6.10
CA LEU A 5 -73.94 -6.01 -7.12
C LEU A 5 -72.72 -5.19 -6.65
N LYS A 6 -72.92 -4.16 -5.81
CA LYS A 6 -71.81 -3.38 -5.22
C LYS A 6 -71.05 -4.15 -4.13
N GLY A 7 -71.74 -5.01 -3.38
CA GLY A 7 -71.12 -5.89 -2.39
C GLY A 7 -70.21 -6.96 -3.01
N VAL A 8 -70.64 -7.56 -4.13
CA VAL A 8 -69.84 -8.57 -4.86
C VAL A 8 -68.61 -7.95 -5.52
N LEU A 9 -68.68 -6.69 -5.96
CA LEU A 9 -67.55 -5.97 -6.57
C LEU A 9 -66.49 -5.54 -5.53
N TYR A 10 -66.90 -5.21 -4.31
CA TYR A 10 -65.97 -4.97 -3.19
C TYR A 10 -65.35 -6.25 -2.64
N LEU A 11 -66.09 -7.37 -2.62
CA LEU A 11 -65.55 -8.66 -2.21
C LEU A 11 -64.53 -9.20 -3.23
N SER A 12 -64.72 -8.92 -4.52
CA SER A 12 -63.78 -9.24 -5.60
C SER A 12 -62.50 -8.39 -5.57
N LEU A 13 -62.56 -7.15 -5.08
CA LEU A 13 -61.40 -6.24 -5.01
C LEU A 13 -60.48 -6.58 -3.81
N ILE A 14 -61.04 -7.12 -2.73
CA ILE A 14 -60.28 -7.56 -1.55
C ILE A 14 -59.62 -8.93 -1.78
N PHE A 15 -60.16 -9.74 -2.70
CA PHE A 15 -59.57 -11.06 -3.03
C PHE A 15 -58.41 -10.98 -4.04
N LEU A 16 -58.24 -9.83 -4.72
CA LEU A 16 -57.13 -9.57 -5.66
C LEU A 16 -55.87 -9.00 -4.98
N PHE A 17 -55.88 -8.82 -3.66
CA PHE A 17 -54.71 -8.34 -2.89
C PHE A 17 -53.96 -9.47 -2.15
N SER A 18 -54.41 -10.73 -2.30
CA SER A 18 -53.92 -11.86 -1.49
C SER A 18 -52.98 -12.82 -2.23
N ILE A 19 -52.61 -12.53 -3.48
CA ILE A 19 -51.65 -13.32 -4.26
C ILE A 19 -50.39 -12.49 -4.49
N GLY A 20 -49.76 -12.14 -3.38
CA GLY A 20 -48.37 -11.68 -3.31
C GLY A 20 -47.60 -12.63 -2.41
N CYS A 21 -47.58 -13.92 -2.74
CA CYS A 21 -46.69 -14.89 -2.09
C CYS A 21 -45.26 -14.55 -2.52
N GLY A 22 -44.67 -13.54 -1.88
CA GLY A 22 -43.24 -13.39 -1.86
C GLY A 22 -42.69 -14.63 -1.17
N ALA A 23 -42.00 -15.48 -1.91
CA ALA A 23 -41.18 -16.50 -1.33
C ALA A 23 -40.19 -15.79 -0.39
N THR A 24 -40.48 -15.78 0.91
CA THR A 24 -39.51 -15.38 1.90
C THR A 24 -38.45 -16.46 1.89
N VAL A 25 -37.35 -16.20 1.16
CA VAL A 25 -36.14 -16.97 1.34
C VAL A 25 -35.76 -16.79 2.82
N GLN A 26 -35.92 -17.84 3.60
CA GLN A 26 -35.44 -17.85 4.98
C GLN A 26 -33.92 -17.79 4.92
N GLN A 27 -33.38 -16.56 4.94
CA GLN A 27 -31.96 -16.31 5.01
C GLN A 27 -31.50 -16.72 6.41
N ASN A 28 -31.04 -17.96 6.54
CA ASN A 28 -30.34 -18.38 7.75
C ASN A 28 -29.05 -17.56 7.84
N TYR A 29 -28.73 -17.00 9.00
CA TYR A 29 -27.47 -16.28 9.21
C TYR A 29 -26.50 -17.11 10.04
N LYS A 30 -25.20 -16.95 9.81
CA LYS A 30 -24.16 -17.65 10.55
C LYS A 30 -23.04 -16.69 10.96
N SER A 31 -22.50 -16.92 12.15
CA SER A 31 -21.49 -16.08 12.77
C SER A 31 -20.07 -16.52 12.37
N HIS A 32 -19.25 -15.57 11.92
CA HIS A 32 -17.81 -15.70 11.71
C HIS A 32 -17.06 -14.93 12.79
N LYS A 33 -16.11 -15.59 13.48
CA LYS A 33 -15.28 -14.92 14.49
C LYS A 33 -14.01 -14.40 13.84
N VAL A 34 -13.81 -13.09 13.91
CA VAL A 34 -12.70 -12.38 13.27
C VAL A 34 -11.37 -12.79 13.90
N GLN A 35 -10.46 -13.30 13.08
CA GLN A 35 -9.10 -13.67 13.44
C GLN A 35 -8.15 -12.47 13.39
N LYS A 36 -6.98 -12.61 14.01
CA LYS A 36 -5.96 -11.57 14.07
C LYS A 36 -5.51 -11.16 12.66
N GLY A 37 -5.75 -9.89 12.31
CA GLY A 37 -5.37 -9.32 11.00
C GLY A 37 -6.39 -9.55 9.88
N GLU A 38 -7.55 -10.15 10.15
CA GLU A 38 -8.64 -10.21 9.18
C GLU A 38 -9.26 -8.83 8.91
N THR A 39 -9.72 -8.63 7.68
CA THR A 39 -10.44 -7.43 7.26
C THR A 39 -11.76 -7.84 6.60
N VAL A 40 -12.71 -6.92 6.48
CA VAL A 40 -13.95 -7.18 5.71
C VAL A 40 -13.63 -7.60 4.27
N SER A 41 -12.50 -7.15 3.72
CA SER A 41 -12.03 -7.57 2.39
C SER A 41 -11.55 -9.02 2.35
N SER A 42 -10.90 -9.54 3.40
CA SER A 42 -10.50 -10.95 3.44
C SER A 42 -11.70 -11.86 3.64
N VAL A 43 -12.60 -11.50 4.57
CA VAL A 43 -13.85 -12.24 4.83
C VAL A 43 -14.76 -12.25 3.59
N SER A 44 -14.86 -11.12 2.88
CA SER A 44 -15.56 -11.03 1.59
C SER A 44 -15.03 -12.01 0.55
N ARG A 45 -13.71 -12.15 0.44
CA ARG A 45 -13.08 -13.10 -0.50
C ARG A 45 -13.23 -14.55 -0.06
N GLU A 46 -13.07 -14.82 1.23
CA GLU A 46 -13.16 -16.17 1.79
C GLU A 46 -14.56 -16.76 1.58
N TYR A 47 -15.61 -15.98 1.89
CA TYR A 47 -16.99 -16.43 1.77
C TYR A 47 -17.62 -16.08 0.41
N SER A 48 -16.88 -15.45 -0.51
CA SER A 48 -17.39 -14.97 -1.80
C SER A 48 -18.63 -14.08 -1.67
N ILE A 49 -18.63 -13.19 -0.67
CA ILE A 49 -19.72 -12.25 -0.35
C ILE A 49 -19.27 -10.84 -0.69
N SER A 50 -20.13 -10.02 -1.27
CA SER A 50 -19.78 -8.60 -1.48
C SER A 50 -19.56 -7.89 -0.14
N LYS A 51 -18.64 -6.91 -0.13
CA LYS A 51 -18.39 -6.11 1.08
C LYS A 51 -19.64 -5.37 1.51
N GLU A 52 -20.41 -4.90 0.53
CA GLU A 52 -21.67 -4.20 0.69
C GLU A 52 -22.68 -5.07 1.43
N GLU A 53 -22.74 -6.36 1.12
CA GLU A 53 -23.61 -7.32 1.81
C GLU A 53 -23.14 -7.58 3.24
N ILE A 54 -21.83 -7.69 3.47
CA ILE A 54 -21.26 -7.82 4.82
C ILE A 54 -21.58 -6.57 5.66
N TYR A 55 -21.41 -5.37 5.09
CA TYR A 55 -21.74 -4.11 5.76
C TYR A 55 -23.23 -3.91 5.98
N ARG A 56 -24.07 -4.49 5.12
CA ARG A 56 -25.54 -4.45 5.29
C ARG A 56 -25.96 -5.23 6.53
N LEU A 57 -25.32 -6.38 6.79
CA LEU A 57 -25.58 -7.21 7.96
C LEU A 57 -24.79 -6.78 9.19
N ASN A 58 -23.68 -6.06 9.00
CA ASN A 58 -22.78 -5.59 10.05
C ASN A 58 -22.42 -4.10 9.80
N PRO A 59 -23.32 -3.14 10.07
CA PRO A 59 -23.06 -1.73 9.81
C PRO A 59 -21.79 -1.19 10.50
N ASP A 60 -21.50 -1.67 11.71
CA ASP A 60 -20.34 -1.27 12.50
C ASP A 60 -19.01 -1.66 11.86
N ALA A 61 -19.02 -2.73 11.03
CA ALA A 61 -17.83 -3.20 10.31
C ALA A 61 -17.33 -2.20 9.26
N ARG A 62 -18.13 -1.17 8.89
CA ARG A 62 -17.70 -0.07 8.01
C ARG A 62 -16.53 0.72 8.58
N ASN A 63 -16.44 0.80 9.91
CA ASN A 63 -15.37 1.48 10.62
C ASN A 63 -14.16 0.57 10.87
N GLY A 64 -14.16 -0.65 10.30
CA GLY A 64 -13.17 -1.68 10.55
C GLY A 64 -13.71 -2.81 11.44
N ILE A 65 -12.96 -3.92 11.49
CA ILE A 65 -13.27 -5.08 12.33
C ILE A 65 -12.09 -5.37 13.24
N SER A 66 -12.37 -5.70 14.50
CA SER A 66 -11.35 -5.98 15.51
C SER A 66 -11.18 -7.48 15.72
N GLU A 67 -9.99 -7.90 16.15
CA GLU A 67 -9.72 -9.29 16.54
C GLU A 67 -10.76 -9.77 17.57
N ASN A 68 -11.25 -11.00 17.42
CA ASN A 68 -12.32 -11.63 18.20
C ASN A 68 -13.73 -11.03 18.04
N SER A 69 -13.93 -9.99 17.23
CA SER A 69 -15.28 -9.54 16.89
C SER A 69 -16.04 -10.63 16.10
N VAL A 70 -17.37 -10.59 16.12
CA VAL A 70 -18.20 -11.58 15.45
C VAL A 70 -18.98 -10.90 14.33
N LEU A 71 -18.82 -11.41 13.11
CA LEU A 71 -19.56 -10.95 11.93
C LEU A 71 -20.72 -11.90 11.62
N ILE A 72 -21.87 -11.34 11.31
CA ILE A 72 -23.06 -12.05 10.86
C ILE A 72 -23.02 -12.13 9.33
N LEU A 73 -22.97 -13.34 8.78
CA LEU A 73 -22.91 -13.60 7.35
C LEU A 73 -24.15 -14.39 6.89
N PRO A 74 -24.61 -14.24 5.64
CA PRO A 74 -25.69 -15.05 5.09
C PRO A 74 -25.24 -16.50 4.90
N SER A 75 -26.00 -17.47 5.40
CA SER A 75 -25.69 -18.91 5.31
C SER A 75 -25.60 -19.42 3.87
N SER A 76 -26.23 -18.73 2.90
CA SER A 76 -26.13 -19.06 1.47
C SER A 76 -24.71 -18.96 0.93
N ALA A 77 -23.83 -18.20 1.58
CA ALA A 77 -22.44 -18.02 1.18
C ALA A 77 -21.47 -19.00 1.84
N MET A 78 -21.93 -19.77 2.83
CA MET A 78 -21.09 -20.68 3.60
C MET A 78 -21.20 -22.14 3.15
N THR A 79 -21.92 -22.41 2.05
CA THR A 79 -21.79 -23.68 1.33
C THR A 79 -20.46 -23.67 0.58
N MET A 80 -19.38 -23.96 1.31
CA MET A 80 -18.14 -24.41 0.70
C MET A 80 -18.50 -25.57 -0.23
N VAL A 81 -18.37 -25.36 -1.52
CA VAL A 81 -18.28 -26.44 -2.49
C VAL A 81 -16.96 -27.15 -2.19
N GLU A 82 -16.94 -28.05 -1.20
CA GLU A 82 -15.88 -29.04 -1.06
C GLU A 82 -16.00 -30.01 -2.22
N GLY A 83 -15.44 -29.61 -3.37
CA GLY A 83 -15.05 -30.58 -4.37
C GLY A 83 -14.02 -31.55 -3.78
N PRO A 84 -13.98 -32.81 -4.24
CA PRO A 84 -13.03 -33.80 -3.71
C PRO A 84 -11.59 -33.28 -3.85
N ILE A 85 -10.91 -33.11 -2.71
CA ILE A 85 -9.51 -32.67 -2.66
C ILE A 85 -8.65 -33.80 -3.24
N LYS A 86 -8.02 -33.54 -4.39
CA LYS A 86 -7.06 -34.47 -4.98
C LYS A 86 -5.67 -34.10 -4.49
N PHE A 87 -4.80 -35.08 -4.28
CA PHE A 87 -3.43 -34.83 -3.84
C PHE A 87 -2.44 -35.10 -4.97
N LYS A 88 -1.51 -34.17 -5.19
CA LYS A 88 -0.37 -34.36 -6.08
C LYS A 88 0.91 -34.50 -5.26
N MET A 89 1.67 -35.56 -5.51
CA MET A 89 2.98 -35.74 -4.88
C MET A 89 4.03 -34.87 -5.57
N HIS A 90 4.71 -34.03 -4.81
CA HIS A 90 5.80 -33.18 -5.29
C HIS A 90 7.12 -33.59 -4.63
N ARG A 91 8.18 -33.78 -5.45
CA ARG A 91 9.53 -34.05 -4.96
C ARG A 91 10.35 -32.76 -4.95
N VAL A 92 10.77 -32.35 -3.76
CA VAL A 92 11.47 -31.09 -3.51
C VAL A 92 12.84 -31.08 -4.22
N LYS A 93 13.05 -30.10 -5.08
CA LYS A 93 14.30 -29.86 -5.81
C LYS A 93 15.31 -29.11 -4.95
N ARG A 94 16.54 -28.98 -5.46
CA ARG A 94 17.61 -28.25 -4.76
C ARG A 94 17.23 -26.77 -4.67
N LYS A 95 17.35 -26.19 -3.47
CA LYS A 95 17.00 -24.79 -3.13
C LYS A 95 15.51 -24.45 -3.21
N GLU A 96 14.62 -25.44 -3.31
CA GLU A 96 13.18 -25.20 -3.32
C GLU A 96 12.65 -24.98 -1.89
N THR A 97 11.75 -24.02 -1.71
CA THR A 97 11.18 -23.65 -0.42
C THR A 97 9.68 -23.98 -0.39
N LEU A 98 9.10 -24.14 0.80
CA LEU A 98 7.66 -24.38 0.95
C LEU A 98 6.82 -23.29 0.28
N PHE A 99 7.29 -22.04 0.33
CA PHE A 99 6.69 -20.91 -0.37
C PHE A 99 6.73 -21.09 -1.90
N GLY A 100 7.87 -21.46 -2.47
CA GLY A 100 7.99 -21.71 -3.91
C GLY A 100 7.10 -22.86 -4.37
N VAL A 101 6.96 -23.92 -3.56
CA VAL A 101 6.04 -25.03 -3.85
C VAL A 101 4.58 -24.58 -3.76
N ALA A 102 4.21 -23.79 -2.75
CA ALA A 102 2.87 -23.23 -2.60
C ALA A 102 2.46 -22.41 -3.83
N GLN A 103 3.37 -21.53 -4.29
CA GLN A 103 3.17 -20.72 -5.48
C GLN A 103 3.08 -21.56 -6.76
N LEU A 104 3.92 -22.59 -6.90
CA LEU A 104 3.93 -23.48 -8.06
C LEU A 104 2.58 -24.21 -8.25
N TYR A 105 1.92 -24.58 -7.16
CA TYR A 105 0.65 -25.30 -7.20
C TYR A 105 -0.57 -24.43 -6.95
N ASN A 106 -0.38 -23.12 -6.75
CA ASN A 106 -1.43 -22.16 -6.41
C ASN A 106 -2.29 -22.63 -5.23
N VAL A 107 -1.61 -23.01 -4.15
CA VAL A 107 -2.20 -23.46 -2.89
C VAL A 107 -1.59 -22.66 -1.75
N GLU A 108 -2.29 -22.52 -0.63
CA GLU A 108 -1.72 -21.85 0.53
C GLU A 108 -0.68 -22.74 1.23
N MET A 109 0.33 -22.12 1.83
CA MET A 109 1.36 -22.85 2.58
C MET A 109 0.76 -23.64 3.75
N ASP A 110 -0.24 -23.07 4.42
CA ASP A 110 -0.90 -23.73 5.54
C ASP A 110 -1.78 -24.90 5.08
N ASP A 111 -2.38 -24.81 3.89
CA ASP A 111 -3.03 -25.95 3.24
C ASP A 111 -2.03 -27.07 2.95
N ILE A 112 -0.81 -26.77 2.48
CA ILE A 112 0.23 -27.80 2.31
C ILE A 112 0.63 -28.38 3.68
N LYS A 113 0.87 -27.56 4.70
CA LYS A 113 1.29 -28.04 6.03
C LYS A 113 0.22 -28.90 6.71
N LYS A 114 -1.07 -28.60 6.48
CA LYS A 114 -2.20 -29.38 7.00
C LYS A 114 -2.11 -30.87 6.63
N TYR A 115 -1.59 -31.17 5.44
CA TYR A 115 -1.42 -32.54 4.92
C TYR A 115 0.04 -33.06 4.98
N ASN A 116 0.97 -32.27 5.51
CA ASN A 116 2.39 -32.59 5.72
C ASN A 116 2.83 -32.02 7.09
N LYS A 117 2.28 -32.59 8.17
CA LYS A 117 2.34 -32.02 9.53
C LYS A 117 3.76 -31.81 10.05
N GLU A 118 4.70 -32.62 9.59
CA GLU A 118 6.13 -32.48 9.88
C GLU A 118 6.71 -31.12 9.48
N LEU A 119 6.08 -30.40 8.55
CA LEU A 119 6.50 -29.07 8.11
C LEU A 119 6.11 -27.94 9.08
N TYR A 120 5.36 -28.23 10.16
CA TYR A 120 5.14 -27.27 11.24
C TYR A 120 6.35 -27.14 12.17
N SER A 121 7.13 -28.21 12.32
CA SER A 121 8.25 -28.26 13.26
C SER A 121 9.62 -28.15 12.60
N ARG A 122 9.70 -28.25 11.28
CA ARG A 122 10.95 -28.14 10.53
C ARG A 122 10.76 -27.59 9.12
N SER A 123 11.87 -27.12 8.55
CA SER A 123 11.92 -26.70 7.16
C SER A 123 11.93 -27.88 6.17
N LEU A 124 11.53 -27.56 4.94
CA LEU A 124 11.47 -28.48 3.80
C LEU A 124 12.87 -28.93 3.36
N LYS A 125 13.11 -30.24 3.21
CA LYS A 125 14.43 -30.80 2.85
C LYS A 125 14.51 -31.18 1.37
N LYS A 126 15.71 -31.03 0.78
CA LYS A 126 15.98 -31.46 -0.60
C LYS A 126 15.69 -32.95 -0.78
N GLY A 127 14.97 -33.29 -1.84
CA GLY A 127 14.67 -34.67 -2.23
C GLY A 127 13.48 -35.30 -1.49
N GLU A 128 12.89 -34.57 -0.54
CA GLU A 128 11.70 -34.97 0.20
C GLU A 128 10.47 -35.00 -0.72
N LYS A 129 9.48 -35.85 -0.41
CA LYS A 129 8.22 -35.92 -1.14
C LYS A 129 7.09 -35.40 -0.26
N ILE A 130 6.37 -34.38 -0.72
CA ILE A 130 5.26 -33.74 0.02
C ILE A 130 3.95 -33.82 -0.76
N ARG A 131 2.83 -33.87 -0.04
CA ARG A 131 1.46 -33.95 -0.55
C ARG A 131 0.90 -32.56 -0.80
N ILE A 132 0.52 -32.26 -2.03
CA ILE A 132 -0.04 -30.96 -2.38
C ILE A 132 -1.55 -31.09 -2.63
N PRO A 133 -2.41 -30.40 -1.87
CA PRO A 133 -3.86 -30.45 -2.07
C PRO A 133 -4.28 -29.60 -3.27
N ILE A 134 -4.65 -30.24 -4.38
CA ILE A 134 -5.17 -29.55 -5.57
C ILE A 134 -6.71 -29.61 -5.56
N LYS A 135 -7.35 -28.44 -5.50
CA LYS A 135 -8.82 -28.31 -5.60
C LYS A 135 -9.21 -28.52 -7.07
N SER A 136 -9.95 -29.60 -7.34
CA SER A 136 -10.54 -29.83 -8.67
C SER A 136 -11.68 -28.82 -8.84
N LYS A 137 -11.49 -27.76 -9.63
CA LYS A 137 -12.60 -26.87 -10.00
C LYS A 137 -13.62 -27.71 -10.79
N SER A 138 -14.79 -27.95 -10.19
CA SER A 138 -15.98 -28.39 -10.90
C SER A 138 -16.51 -27.18 -11.68
N ASN A 139 -16.77 -27.37 -12.96
CA ASN A 139 -17.20 -26.35 -13.91
C ASN A 139 -18.52 -25.70 -13.45
N SER A 140 -18.50 -24.39 -13.27
CA SER A 140 -19.69 -23.53 -13.26
C SER A 140 -19.46 -22.42 -14.28
N THR A 141 -20.03 -22.65 -15.45
CA THR A 141 -20.41 -21.75 -16.54
C THR A 141 -19.42 -20.66 -16.96
N GLU A 142 -18.74 -21.00 -18.05
CA GLU A 142 -17.79 -20.23 -18.83
C GLU A 142 -18.43 -19.00 -19.50
N VAL A 143 -17.85 -17.82 -19.26
CA VAL A 143 -17.57 -16.90 -20.36
C VAL A 143 -16.15 -17.26 -20.80
N ALA A 144 -16.06 -17.88 -21.98
CA ALA A 144 -14.92 -18.64 -22.45
C ALA A 144 -13.60 -17.86 -22.42
N ILE A 145 -12.63 -18.36 -21.64
CA ILE A 145 -11.21 -18.22 -21.93
C ILE A 145 -10.68 -19.65 -22.08
N ASN A 146 -10.63 -20.09 -23.33
CA ASN A 146 -10.07 -21.37 -23.74
C ASN A 146 -8.59 -21.43 -23.37
N THR A 147 -8.25 -22.19 -22.34
CA THR A 147 -6.88 -22.68 -22.12
C THR A 147 -6.73 -24.02 -22.84
N ASN A 148 -6.38 -23.97 -24.12
CA ASN A 148 -5.69 -25.09 -24.75
C ASN A 148 -4.20 -24.96 -24.46
N THR A 149 -3.65 -26.05 -23.92
CA THR A 149 -2.23 -26.32 -23.78
C THR A 149 -1.48 -25.92 -25.05
N SER A 150 -0.76 -24.82 -24.96
CA SER A 150 0.37 -24.46 -25.80
C SER A 150 1.15 -23.41 -25.04
N ASN A 151 2.47 -23.54 -25.05
CA ASN A 151 3.36 -22.42 -24.80
C ASN A 151 2.91 -21.27 -25.72
N SER A 152 2.12 -20.35 -25.19
CA SER A 152 1.79 -19.09 -25.85
C SER A 152 1.79 -18.06 -24.75
N SER A 153 2.95 -17.42 -24.66
CA SER A 153 3.15 -16.18 -23.94
C SER A 153 1.95 -15.25 -24.21
N ASN A 154 1.22 -14.91 -23.15
CA ASN A 154 0.26 -13.81 -23.15
C ASN A 154 1.05 -12.49 -23.26
N THR A 155 1.63 -12.29 -24.43
CA THR A 155 2.52 -11.18 -24.75
C THR A 155 1.91 -10.37 -25.88
N GLY A 156 1.73 -9.07 -25.65
CA GLY A 156 1.41 -8.08 -26.65
C GLY A 156 2.66 -7.40 -27.21
N ILE A 157 2.45 -6.53 -28.20
CA ILE A 157 3.48 -5.69 -28.79
C ILE A 157 3.23 -4.24 -28.37
N HIS A 158 4.20 -3.61 -27.70
CA HIS A 158 4.19 -2.18 -27.40
C HIS A 158 5.22 -1.47 -28.27
N THR A 159 4.78 -0.46 -29.02
CA THR A 159 5.69 0.37 -29.83
C THR A 159 6.14 1.57 -29.00
N ILE A 160 7.45 1.74 -28.85
CA ILE A 160 8.04 2.85 -28.07
C ILE A 160 7.62 4.17 -28.68
N LYS A 161 6.95 5.01 -27.89
CA LYS A 161 6.55 6.37 -28.25
C LYS A 161 7.59 7.39 -27.79
N PRO A 162 7.58 8.62 -28.34
CA PRO A 162 8.41 9.70 -27.82
C PRO A 162 8.22 9.90 -26.31
N LYS A 163 9.32 10.13 -25.58
CA LYS A 163 9.37 10.30 -24.11
C LYS A 163 9.00 9.07 -23.27
N GLU A 164 8.92 7.88 -23.85
CA GLU A 164 8.85 6.63 -23.08
C GLU A 164 10.26 6.10 -22.77
N THR A 165 10.44 5.52 -21.60
CA THR A 165 11.70 4.89 -21.16
C THR A 165 11.48 3.42 -20.84
N LYS A 166 12.57 2.63 -20.76
CA LYS A 166 12.51 1.23 -20.28
C LYS A 166 11.70 1.15 -18.97
N PHE A 167 11.99 2.05 -18.02
CA PHE A 167 11.30 2.21 -16.73
C PHE A 167 9.81 2.48 -16.86
N GLY A 168 9.41 3.46 -17.68
CA GLY A 168 8.00 3.79 -17.90
C GLY A 168 7.20 2.63 -18.49
N ILE A 169 7.81 1.87 -19.40
CA ILE A 169 7.18 0.72 -20.06
C ILE A 169 7.06 -0.46 -19.09
N ALA A 170 8.12 -0.82 -18.35
CA ALA A 170 8.00 -1.91 -17.38
C ALA A 170 6.99 -1.60 -16.28
N ARG A 171 6.91 -0.34 -15.83
CA ARG A 171 5.85 0.12 -14.93
C ARG A 171 4.47 -0.03 -15.55
N LYS A 172 4.28 0.34 -16.83
CA LYS A 172 3.02 0.17 -17.54
C LYS A 172 2.52 -1.27 -17.55
N TYR A 173 3.44 -2.23 -17.61
CA TYR A 173 3.12 -3.65 -17.65
C TYR A 173 3.31 -4.39 -16.32
N GLY A 174 3.75 -3.69 -15.26
CA GLY A 174 3.90 -4.26 -13.92
C GLY A 174 5.00 -5.32 -13.81
N ILE A 175 6.01 -5.25 -14.66
CA ILE A 175 7.17 -6.17 -14.69
C ILE A 175 8.45 -5.47 -14.30
N SER A 176 9.49 -6.24 -13.97
CA SER A 176 10.82 -5.70 -13.69
C SER A 176 11.60 -5.34 -14.96
N MET A 177 12.67 -4.55 -14.82
CA MET A 177 13.61 -4.26 -15.92
C MET A 177 14.22 -5.55 -16.47
N ALA A 178 14.67 -6.45 -15.59
CA ALA A 178 15.25 -7.72 -15.98
C ALA A 178 14.26 -8.61 -16.76
N GLU A 179 12.98 -8.62 -16.38
CA GLU A 179 11.94 -9.34 -17.12
C GLU A 179 11.66 -8.70 -18.48
N LEU A 180 11.61 -7.37 -18.56
CA LEU A 180 11.42 -6.67 -19.83
C LEU A 180 12.59 -6.92 -20.79
N GLU A 181 13.82 -6.90 -20.30
CA GLU A 181 15.04 -7.17 -21.09
C GLU A 181 15.14 -8.65 -21.47
N ALA A 182 14.79 -9.57 -20.57
CA ALA A 182 14.73 -10.99 -20.87
C ALA A 182 13.70 -11.33 -21.96
N MET A 183 12.58 -10.59 -22.02
CA MET A 183 11.60 -10.71 -23.11
C MET A 183 12.06 -10.06 -24.41
N ASN A 184 13.03 -9.14 -24.36
CA ASN A 184 13.49 -8.33 -25.50
C ASN A 184 15.02 -8.33 -25.67
N PRO A 185 15.68 -9.49 -25.79
CA PRO A 185 17.14 -9.58 -25.82
C PRO A 185 17.79 -8.93 -27.05
N SER A 186 17.01 -8.66 -28.10
CA SER A 186 17.49 -8.04 -29.34
C SER A 186 17.36 -6.51 -29.36
N VAL A 187 16.84 -5.90 -28.29
CA VAL A 187 16.64 -4.45 -28.23
C VAL A 187 17.93 -3.78 -27.71
N PRO A 188 18.53 -2.86 -28.47
CA PRO A 188 19.75 -2.17 -28.06
C PRO A 188 19.52 -1.26 -26.84
N ASP A 189 20.57 -1.06 -26.05
CA ASP A 189 20.52 -0.27 -24.81
C ASP A 189 20.06 1.17 -25.01
N ASN A 190 20.31 1.74 -26.19
CA ASN A 190 19.87 3.09 -26.56
C ASN A 190 18.35 3.23 -26.74
N PHE A 191 17.60 2.13 -26.66
CA PHE A 191 16.13 2.05 -26.58
C PHE A 191 15.39 3.01 -27.53
N PRO A 192 15.55 2.83 -28.86
CA PRO A 192 15.18 3.84 -29.83
C PRO A 192 13.65 3.91 -30.04
N ILE A 193 13.15 5.13 -30.25
CA ILE A 193 11.73 5.41 -30.52
C ILE A 193 11.26 4.62 -31.75
N GLY A 194 10.05 4.07 -31.70
CA GLY A 194 9.47 3.27 -32.78
C GLY A 194 9.81 1.78 -32.73
N THR A 195 10.68 1.34 -31.80
CA THR A 195 10.97 -0.09 -31.60
C THR A 195 9.77 -0.82 -31.04
N LYS A 196 9.53 -2.04 -31.51
CA LYS A 196 8.46 -2.92 -31.02
C LYS A 196 9.01 -3.80 -29.91
N LEU A 197 8.38 -3.75 -28.74
CA LEU A 197 8.72 -4.54 -27.56
C LEU A 197 7.66 -5.60 -27.31
N VAL A 198 8.12 -6.80 -26.99
CA VAL A 198 7.31 -7.88 -26.43
C VAL A 198 7.06 -7.57 -24.96
N VAL A 199 5.80 -7.41 -24.58
CA VAL A 199 5.36 -7.04 -23.24
C VAL A 199 4.17 -7.90 -22.82
N PRO A 200 3.86 -8.06 -21.53
CA PRO A 200 2.64 -8.73 -21.08
C PRO A 200 1.37 -8.14 -21.71
N SER A 201 0.39 -8.99 -22.00
CA SER A 201 -0.89 -8.56 -22.61
C SER A 201 -1.77 -7.71 -21.67
N THR A 202 -1.46 -7.68 -20.38
CA THR A 202 -2.18 -6.89 -19.36
C THR A 202 -1.32 -5.70 -18.94
N SER A 203 -1.79 -4.48 -19.19
CA SER A 203 -1.19 -3.25 -18.64
C SER A 203 -1.80 -2.93 -17.27
N VAL A 204 -0.96 -2.63 -16.30
CA VAL A 204 -1.37 -2.21 -14.94
C VAL A 204 -1.58 -0.69 -14.84
N THR A 205 -1.19 0.09 -15.86
CA THR A 205 -1.52 1.51 -15.97
C THR A 205 -1.77 1.94 -17.42
N ASN A 206 -2.48 3.06 -17.59
CA ASN A 206 -2.94 3.56 -18.90
C ASN A 206 -1.86 4.33 -19.68
N SER A 207 -0.74 4.72 -19.06
CA SER A 207 0.31 5.51 -19.73
C SER A 207 1.74 5.08 -19.33
N ALA A 208 2.62 4.98 -20.32
CA ALA A 208 4.07 4.80 -20.17
C ALA A 208 4.85 6.11 -20.42
N THR A 209 4.18 7.18 -20.86
CA THR A 209 4.80 8.47 -21.13
C THR A 209 5.23 9.12 -19.81
N ILE A 210 6.47 9.59 -19.75
CA ILE A 210 6.98 10.44 -18.67
C ILE A 210 6.38 11.83 -18.88
N GLU A 211 5.15 12.04 -18.42
CA GLU A 211 4.65 13.39 -18.16
C GLU A 211 5.07 13.74 -16.72
N GLU A 212 5.65 14.94 -16.58
CA GLU A 212 5.89 15.73 -15.37
C GLU A 212 7.29 15.64 -14.73
N ASP A 213 8.01 16.78 -14.80
CA ASP A 213 9.26 17.15 -14.10
C ASP A 213 9.23 16.97 -12.56
N ARG A 214 8.11 16.50 -12.01
CA ARG A 214 7.78 16.41 -10.58
C ARG A 214 7.94 15.02 -9.98
N TYR A 215 8.23 14.00 -10.79
CA TYR A 215 8.32 12.61 -10.33
C TYR A 215 9.60 11.93 -10.81
N ASP A 216 10.19 11.13 -9.93
CA ASP A 216 11.30 10.23 -10.21
C ASP A 216 10.84 8.75 -10.11
N PHE A 217 11.71 7.84 -10.54
CA PHE A 217 11.47 6.40 -10.50
C PHE A 217 12.47 5.71 -9.58
N TYR A 218 11.97 4.82 -8.74
CA TYR A 218 12.78 4.06 -7.78
C TYR A 218 12.59 2.55 -7.98
N GLU A 219 13.69 1.80 -8.07
CA GLU A 219 13.67 0.35 -8.11
C GLU A 219 13.84 -0.25 -6.72
N VAL A 220 12.86 -1.06 -6.30
CA VAL A 220 12.85 -1.77 -5.02
C VAL A 220 14.00 -2.77 -4.96
N GLN A 221 14.91 -2.58 -4.00
CA GLN A 221 16.09 -3.43 -3.83
C GLN A 221 15.74 -4.74 -3.08
N PRO A 222 16.62 -5.75 -3.11
CA PRO A 222 16.39 -7.01 -2.41
C PRO A 222 16.10 -6.79 -0.93
N LYS A 223 15.03 -7.44 -0.42
CA LYS A 223 14.56 -7.35 0.97
C LYS A 223 14.10 -5.95 1.40
N GLU A 224 13.84 -5.04 0.46
CA GLU A 224 13.16 -3.78 0.77
C GLU A 224 11.64 -3.97 0.86
N GLY A 225 11.06 -3.33 1.88
CA GLY A 225 9.62 -3.23 2.08
C GLY A 225 9.26 -1.78 2.42
N PHE A 226 7.97 -1.48 2.56
CA PHE A 226 7.49 -0.11 2.79
C PHE A 226 8.17 0.59 3.96
N PHE A 227 8.45 -0.12 5.05
CA PHE A 227 9.19 0.43 6.20
C PHE A 227 10.59 0.95 5.82
N ARG A 228 11.35 0.19 5.02
CA ARG A 228 12.69 0.62 4.58
C ARG A 228 12.61 1.80 3.62
N LEU A 229 11.60 1.81 2.74
CA LEU A 229 11.37 2.93 1.83
C LEU A 229 10.95 4.19 2.58
N LYS A 230 10.15 4.09 3.65
CA LYS A 230 9.84 5.22 4.54
C LYS A 230 11.10 5.83 5.15
N VAL A 231 11.99 5.00 5.69
CA VAL A 231 13.24 5.48 6.30
C VAL A 231 14.17 6.12 5.26
N LYS A 232 14.18 5.61 4.03
CA LYS A 232 15.11 6.05 2.98
C LYS A 232 14.61 7.24 2.17
N LEU A 233 13.32 7.26 1.85
CA LEU A 233 12.67 8.21 0.95
C LEU A 233 11.73 9.16 1.68
N GLY A 234 11.43 8.93 2.96
CA GLY A 234 10.47 9.75 3.72
C GLY A 234 9.01 9.54 3.33
N LEU A 235 8.70 8.56 2.48
CA LEU A 235 7.35 8.30 1.95
C LEU A 235 6.65 7.18 2.72
N ASP A 236 5.40 7.42 3.11
CA ASP A 236 4.58 6.40 3.76
C ASP A 236 4.06 5.35 2.77
N GLN A 237 3.63 4.21 3.30
CA GLN A 237 3.09 3.12 2.49
C GLN A 237 1.89 3.61 1.65
N GLU A 238 1.04 4.43 2.26
CA GLU A 238 -0.14 5.03 1.65
C GLU A 238 0.24 5.94 0.48
N ASP A 239 1.29 6.77 0.62
CA ASP A 239 1.77 7.65 -0.43
C ASP A 239 2.32 6.86 -1.63
N ILE A 240 3.11 5.83 -1.33
CA ILE A 240 3.67 4.94 -2.34
C ILE A 240 2.55 4.20 -3.08
N ILE A 241 1.55 3.67 -2.38
CA ILE A 241 0.42 2.95 -3.00
C ILE A 241 -0.45 3.91 -3.81
N SER A 242 -0.63 5.16 -3.36
CA SER A 242 -1.44 6.14 -4.06
C SER A 242 -0.86 6.47 -5.44
N LEU A 243 0.46 6.58 -5.55
CA LEU A 243 1.16 6.78 -6.82
C LEU A 243 1.36 5.46 -7.59
N ASN A 244 1.30 4.32 -6.90
CA ASN A 244 1.56 2.99 -7.43
C ASN A 244 0.52 1.99 -6.93
N PRO A 245 -0.72 2.01 -7.45
CA PRO A 245 -1.80 1.12 -6.96
C PRO A 245 -1.47 -0.38 -7.03
N TYR A 246 -0.58 -0.77 -7.95
CA TYR A 246 -0.07 -2.13 -8.09
C TYR A 246 0.84 -2.59 -6.93
N ALA A 247 1.35 -1.68 -6.11
CA ALA A 247 2.14 -1.98 -4.92
C ALA A 247 1.27 -2.38 -3.71
N LYS A 248 -0.06 -2.29 -3.81
CA LYS A 248 -0.99 -2.53 -2.69
C LYS A 248 -0.82 -3.90 -2.02
N ASP A 249 -0.45 -4.92 -2.79
CA ASP A 249 -0.25 -6.29 -2.30
C ASP A 249 1.18 -6.54 -1.77
N GLY A 250 2.00 -5.51 -1.67
CA GLY A 250 3.38 -5.56 -1.20
C GLY A 250 4.40 -5.22 -2.27
N LEU A 251 5.60 -4.82 -1.81
CA LEU A 251 6.73 -4.55 -2.68
C LEU A 251 7.46 -5.85 -3.05
N LYS A 252 7.83 -5.97 -4.32
CA LYS A 252 8.66 -7.05 -4.84
C LYS A 252 10.01 -6.50 -5.27
N GLU A 253 11.06 -7.31 -5.13
CA GLU A 253 12.38 -6.99 -5.66
C GLU A 253 12.30 -6.68 -7.17
N GLY A 254 12.96 -5.61 -7.61
CA GLY A 254 12.94 -5.15 -8.99
C GLY A 254 11.65 -4.41 -9.41
N MET A 255 10.71 -4.20 -8.49
CA MET A 255 9.52 -3.39 -8.75
C MET A 255 9.91 -1.92 -8.93
N ILE A 256 9.44 -1.29 -10.01
CA ILE A 256 9.65 0.13 -10.26
C ILE A 256 8.48 0.93 -9.66
N LEU A 257 8.79 1.89 -8.81
CA LEU A 257 7.84 2.79 -8.17
C LEU A 257 8.00 4.20 -8.73
N LYS A 258 6.87 4.86 -8.99
CA LYS A 258 6.80 6.31 -9.20
C LYS A 258 6.84 6.99 -7.83
N ILE A 259 7.84 7.83 -7.62
CA ILE A 259 8.02 8.61 -6.39
C ILE A 259 8.04 10.10 -6.73
N PRO A 260 7.57 10.99 -5.85
CA PRO A 260 7.73 12.43 -6.04
C PRO A 260 9.22 12.82 -5.97
N LYS A 261 9.61 13.82 -6.75
CA LYS A 261 10.96 14.40 -6.71
C LYS A 261 11.11 15.22 -5.43
N ASP A 262 12.29 15.16 -4.81
CA ASP A 262 12.56 15.81 -3.53
C ASP A 262 12.09 17.27 -3.55
N ASN A 263 11.31 17.61 -2.52
CA ASN A 263 10.65 18.89 -2.21
C ASN A 263 9.17 19.07 -2.60
N GLU A 264 8.50 18.06 -3.18
CA GLU A 264 7.03 18.07 -3.31
C GLU A 264 6.40 16.82 -2.70
N LEU A 265 6.27 16.82 -1.37
CA LEU A 265 5.32 15.94 -0.68
C LEU A 265 3.89 16.33 -1.11
N ILE A 266 3.40 15.68 -2.17
CA ILE A 266 2.03 15.79 -2.66
C ILE A 266 1.13 14.97 -1.73
N VAL A 267 0.40 15.68 -0.90
CA VAL A 267 -0.67 15.20 -0.03
C VAL A 267 -1.78 14.57 -0.86
N LEU A 268 -2.04 13.28 -0.64
CA LEU A 268 -3.30 12.65 -1.01
C LEU A 268 -4.08 12.34 0.27
N ASP A 269 -5.17 13.10 0.42
CA ASP A 269 -6.26 12.93 1.39
C ASP A 269 -5.98 13.31 2.86
N GLY A 270 -6.10 14.62 3.15
CA GLY A 270 -6.68 15.10 4.41
C GLY A 270 -5.85 15.09 5.70
N ALA A 271 -4.57 14.70 5.71
CA ALA A 271 -3.72 14.77 6.90
C ALA A 271 -2.43 15.55 6.63
N ALA A 272 -2.20 16.59 7.46
CA ALA A 272 -1.04 17.49 7.50
C ALA A 272 -0.40 17.85 6.15
N THR A 273 -0.83 18.97 5.56
CA THR A 273 -0.08 19.62 4.49
C THR A 273 1.29 20.04 5.01
N ILE A 274 2.36 19.63 4.31
CA ILE A 274 3.66 20.28 4.49
C ILE A 274 3.52 21.66 3.86
N VAL A 275 3.28 22.61 4.75
CA VAL A 275 3.16 24.01 4.42
C VAL A 275 4.57 24.57 4.42
N ASP A 276 5.04 25.01 3.25
CA ASP A 276 6.14 25.95 3.22
C ASP A 276 5.71 27.23 3.96
N LEU A 277 6.28 27.43 5.14
CA LEU A 277 5.98 28.57 5.99
C LEU A 277 6.62 29.84 5.45
N GLU A 278 7.67 29.73 4.63
CA GLU A 278 8.39 30.88 4.08
C GLU A 278 7.50 31.68 3.12
N SER A 279 6.84 30.99 2.18
CA SER A 279 5.88 31.60 1.26
C SER A 279 4.60 32.12 1.94
N ARG A 280 4.43 31.88 3.24
CA ARG A 280 3.23 32.26 4.01
C ARG A 280 3.48 33.27 5.12
N ILE A 281 4.62 33.95 5.09
CA ILE A 281 4.88 35.08 5.99
C ILE A 281 3.95 36.25 5.64
N ARG A 282 2.86 36.39 6.41
CA ARG A 282 1.90 37.50 6.28
C ARG A 282 2.25 38.69 7.17
N ASN A 283 2.79 38.42 8.35
CA ASN A 283 3.12 39.45 9.32
C ASN A 283 4.62 39.74 9.31
N ARG A 284 4.99 40.86 8.69
CA ARG A 284 6.35 41.37 8.56
C ARG A 284 6.70 42.45 9.61
N SER A 285 5.83 42.68 10.59
CA SER A 285 6.07 43.68 11.62
C SER A 285 7.28 43.30 12.47
N THR A 286 8.01 44.30 12.96
CA THR A 286 9.14 44.10 13.86
C THR A 286 8.76 43.23 15.05
N LYS A 287 9.59 42.23 15.36
CA LYS A 287 9.44 41.36 16.54
C LYS A 287 10.44 41.77 17.60
N ARG A 288 10.05 41.64 18.87
CA ARG A 288 10.97 41.73 20.02
C ARG A 288 11.16 40.34 20.57
N LEU A 289 12.40 39.90 20.68
CA LEU A 289 12.77 38.57 21.15
C LEU A 289 13.76 38.72 22.31
N ALA A 290 13.44 38.12 23.45
CA ALA A 290 14.37 38.01 24.57
C ALA A 290 14.94 36.59 24.62
N VAL A 291 16.25 36.45 24.65
CA VAL A 291 16.96 35.18 24.74
C VAL A 291 17.75 35.14 26.04
N MET A 292 17.46 34.13 26.86
CA MET A 292 18.06 33.92 28.17
C MET A 292 18.96 32.70 28.10
N LEU A 293 20.26 32.89 28.32
CA LEU A 293 21.25 31.83 28.18
C LEU A 293 22.26 31.89 29.33
N PRO A 294 22.73 30.74 29.84
CA PRO A 294 23.67 30.68 30.95
C PRO A 294 25.11 30.91 30.45
N PHE A 295 25.43 32.15 30.09
CA PHE A 295 26.79 32.53 29.68
C PHE A 295 27.75 32.58 30.87
N GLN A 296 27.24 32.73 32.09
CA GLN A 296 28.04 32.78 33.31
C GLN A 296 29.12 33.86 33.22
N LEU A 297 28.76 35.05 32.72
CA LEU A 297 29.68 36.14 32.42
C LEU A 297 30.49 36.58 33.65
N GLN A 298 29.96 36.35 34.85
CA GLN A 298 30.68 36.55 36.12
C GLN A 298 31.99 35.75 36.25
N ARG A 299 32.17 34.68 35.46
CA ARG A 299 33.38 33.86 35.44
C ARG A 299 34.40 34.30 34.39
N THR A 300 34.04 35.24 33.53
CA THR A 300 34.91 35.72 32.46
C THR A 300 35.94 36.71 33.00
N ASN A 301 37.14 36.70 32.41
CA ASN A 301 38.21 37.62 32.74
C ASN A 301 38.33 38.67 31.61
N SER A 302 38.12 39.95 31.94
CA SER A 302 38.20 41.04 30.95
C SER A 302 39.61 41.29 30.42
N ASP A 303 40.63 40.91 31.17
CA ASP A 303 42.05 41.21 30.88
C ASP A 303 42.78 40.04 30.21
N SER A 304 42.15 38.87 30.04
CA SER A 304 42.80 37.67 29.48
C SER A 304 41.89 36.87 28.55
N ILE A 305 42.21 36.94 27.24
CA ILE A 305 41.56 36.14 26.19
C ILE A 305 41.85 34.65 26.39
N SER A 306 43.09 34.27 26.71
CA SER A 306 43.48 32.87 26.87
C SER A 306 42.75 32.18 28.04
N ALA A 307 42.47 32.92 29.12
CA ALA A 307 41.68 32.40 30.24
C ALA A 307 40.22 32.13 29.82
N ASN A 308 39.63 33.02 29.02
CA ASN A 308 38.27 32.84 28.51
C ASN A 308 38.17 31.70 27.49
N GLU A 309 39.17 31.53 26.62
CA GLU A 309 39.23 30.37 25.71
C GLU A 309 39.24 29.05 26.48
N GLN A 310 40.02 28.98 27.56
CA GLN A 310 40.09 27.79 28.40
C GLN A 310 38.75 27.53 29.11
N LEU A 311 38.11 28.58 29.64
CA LEU A 311 36.78 28.50 30.24
C LEU A 311 35.73 27.94 29.28
N ILE A 312 35.75 28.34 28.00
CA ILE A 312 34.83 27.85 26.96
C ILE A 312 35.11 26.38 26.62
N LYS A 313 36.38 25.96 26.59
CA LYS A 313 36.75 24.57 26.33
C LYS A 313 36.28 23.65 27.45
N ASP A 314 36.50 24.07 28.69
CA ASP A 314 36.21 23.26 29.88
C ASP A 314 34.72 23.23 30.23
N ASN A 315 33.97 24.28 29.88
CA ASN A 315 32.54 24.38 30.19
C ASN A 315 31.65 24.01 29.00
N GLY A 316 31.13 22.78 29.01
CA GLY A 316 30.21 22.30 27.99
C GLY A 316 28.91 23.09 27.88
N ALA A 317 28.36 23.58 29.01
CA ALA A 317 27.11 24.34 29.00
C ALA A 317 27.29 25.72 28.34
N LEU A 318 28.41 26.39 28.64
CA LEU A 318 28.77 27.66 27.99
C LEU A 318 28.96 27.47 26.48
N ARG A 319 29.62 26.39 26.05
CA ARG A 319 29.78 26.10 24.62
C ARG A 319 28.43 25.89 23.92
N VAL A 320 27.52 25.11 24.51
CA VAL A 320 26.17 24.93 23.97
C VAL A 320 25.40 26.26 23.93
N ALA A 321 25.53 27.10 24.96
CA ALA A 321 24.92 28.42 24.98
C ALA A 321 25.46 29.33 23.86
N LEU A 322 26.78 29.32 23.61
CA LEU A 322 27.41 30.09 22.53
C LEU A 322 27.02 29.57 21.14
N ASP A 323 26.95 28.25 20.96
CA ASP A 323 26.50 27.63 19.71
C ASP A 323 25.04 28.00 19.43
N PHE A 324 24.18 27.91 20.44
CA PHE A 324 22.78 28.30 20.34
C PHE A 324 22.63 29.79 20.04
N TYR A 325 23.39 30.65 20.73
CA TYR A 325 23.41 32.08 20.48
C TYR A 325 23.81 32.42 19.04
N SER A 326 24.84 31.75 18.51
CA SER A 326 25.26 31.89 17.12
C SER A 326 24.14 31.47 16.15
N GLY A 327 23.42 30.39 16.47
CA GLY A 327 22.23 29.97 15.73
C GLY A 327 21.10 31.00 15.77
N VAL A 328 20.85 31.63 16.92
CA VAL A 328 19.88 32.73 17.05
C VAL A 328 20.27 33.90 16.16
N LEU A 329 21.53 34.33 16.18
CA LEU A 329 22.01 35.42 15.32
C LEU A 329 21.79 35.09 13.84
N MET A 330 22.16 33.89 13.41
CA MET A 330 21.92 33.43 12.04
C MET A 330 20.43 33.44 11.68
N ALA A 331 19.57 32.97 12.58
CA ALA A 331 18.13 32.97 12.37
C ALA A 331 17.55 34.40 12.32
N THR A 332 18.09 35.34 13.09
CA THR A 332 17.65 36.74 13.02
C THR A 332 18.00 37.40 11.69
N GLU A 333 19.19 37.10 11.13
CA GLU A 333 19.56 37.61 9.81
C GLU A 333 18.72 36.95 8.72
N PHE A 334 18.51 35.64 8.79
CA PHE A 334 17.60 34.94 7.89
C PHE A 334 16.19 35.54 7.92
N ALA A 335 15.65 35.82 9.10
CA ALA A 335 14.33 36.44 9.24
C ALA A 335 14.28 37.84 8.60
N LYS A 336 15.35 38.61 8.74
CA LYS A 336 15.50 39.93 8.13
C LYS A 336 15.54 39.86 6.60
N ASP A 337 16.23 38.88 6.02
CA ASP A 337 16.20 38.60 4.57
C ASP A 337 14.80 38.22 4.09
N LYS A 338 14.02 37.54 4.94
CA LYS A 338 12.59 37.29 4.70
C LYS A 338 11.70 38.47 5.06
N GLY A 339 12.26 39.65 5.32
CA GLY A 339 11.55 40.91 5.58
C GLY A 339 10.86 40.99 6.95
N ILE A 340 11.35 40.25 7.94
CA ILE A 340 10.94 40.35 9.34
C ILE A 340 12.11 40.93 10.13
N SER A 341 12.00 42.17 10.59
CA SER A 341 12.99 42.75 11.49
C SER A 341 12.82 42.20 12.91
N ILE A 342 13.92 41.87 13.59
CA ILE A 342 13.91 41.39 14.97
C ILE A 342 14.78 42.30 15.83
N HIS A 343 14.22 42.77 16.94
CA HIS A 343 14.96 43.40 18.03
C HIS A 343 15.25 42.31 19.06
N LEU A 344 16.53 41.94 19.19
CA LEU A 344 16.98 40.85 20.04
C LEU A 344 17.60 41.42 21.33
N ASP A 345 17.02 41.05 22.46
CA ASP A 345 17.55 41.31 23.79
C ASP A 345 18.13 39.99 24.34
N VAL A 346 19.35 40.04 24.88
CA VAL A 346 20.05 38.84 25.37
C VAL A 346 20.40 39.02 26.84
N TYR A 347 20.05 38.03 27.66
CA TYR A 347 20.26 38.04 29.09
C TYR A 347 21.06 36.82 29.52
N ASP A 348 21.98 37.04 30.48
CA ASP A 348 22.67 35.96 31.17
C ASP A 348 21.82 35.46 32.35
N THR A 349 21.80 34.15 32.59
CA THR A 349 20.96 33.51 33.63
C THR A 349 21.70 32.54 34.52
#